data_AF-A0A1F4XR20-F1
#
_entry.id   AF-A0A1F4XR20-F1
#
_cell.length_a   1.000
_cell.length_b   1.000
_cell.length_c   1.000
_cell.angle_alpha   90.00
_cell.angle_beta   90.00
_cell.angle_gamma   90.00
#
_symmetry.space_group_name_H-M   'P 1'
#
loop_
_entity.id
_entity.type
_entity.pdbx_description
1 polymer ?
#
loop_
_entity_poly.entity_id
_entity_poly.type
_entity_poly.pdbx_seq_one_letter_code
_entity_poly.pdbx_strand_id
1 'polypeptide(L)' 'MAKKISLTNHSVEDLYKLVDEKREKLRHLRFSVAGSKNANVKQVRTLRKEVARALTELSARVTQK' A
#
# COMPACT_ATOMS: atom_id res chain seq x y z
N MET A 1 -2.89 16.29 3.04
CA MET A 1 -1.57 15.64 2.82
C MET A 1 -1.45 14.52 3.85
N ALA A 2 -1.67 13.26 3.48
CA ALA A 2 -1.67 12.15 4.45
C ALA A 2 -0.23 11.86 4.93
N LYS A 3 -0.08 11.75 6.26
CA LYS A 3 1.15 11.54 7.04
C LYS A 3 2.04 10.48 6.37
N LYS A 4 3.33 10.80 6.21
CA LYS A 4 4.34 9.92 5.60
C LYS A 4 4.58 8.77 6.59
N ILE A 5 4.18 7.54 6.23
CA ILE A 5 4.61 6.35 6.97
C ILE A 5 6.11 6.23 6.75
N SER A 6 6.89 6.25 7.83
CA SER A 6 8.33 6.09 7.82
C SER A 6 8.67 4.61 7.57
N LEU A 7 8.86 4.24 6.30
CA LEU A 7 9.23 2.88 5.88
C LEU A 7 10.72 2.57 6.06
N THR A 8 11.50 3.54 6.54
CA THR A 8 12.97 3.42 6.71
C THR A 8 13.36 2.40 7.77
N ASN A 9 12.52 2.18 8.79
CA ASN A 9 12.85 1.34 9.95
C ASN A 9 12.31 -0.10 9.84
N HIS A 10 11.64 -0.45 8.74
CA HIS A 10 11.06 -1.80 8.58
C HIS A 10 12.05 -2.76 7.95
N SER A 11 12.04 -4.02 8.42
CA SER A 11 12.77 -5.10 7.77
C SER A 11 12.20 -5.36 6.37
N VAL A 12 13.00 -5.96 5.49
CA VAL A 12 12.58 -6.34 4.14
C VAL A 12 11.35 -7.26 4.19
N GLU A 13 11.30 -8.18 5.15
CA GLU A 13 10.18 -9.09 5.38
C GLU A 13 8.89 -8.35 5.80
N ASP A 14 9.03 -7.35 6.66
CA ASP A 14 7.90 -6.54 7.12
C ASP A 14 7.31 -5.71 5.97
N LEU A 15 8.16 -5.23 5.05
CA LEU A 15 7.73 -4.53 3.85
C LEU A 15 6.94 -5.44 2.92
N TYR A 16 7.34 -6.70 2.75
CA TYR A 16 6.57 -7.68 1.96
C TYR A 16 5.21 -7.97 2.59
N LYS A 17 5.15 -8.22 3.90
CA LYS A 17 3.90 -8.41 4.64
C LYS A 17 2.98 -7.20 4.50
N LEU A 18 3.52 -5.99 4.64
CA LEU A 18 2.77 -4.75 4.45
C LEU A 18 2.18 -4.62 3.04
N VAL A 19 2.96 -4.98 2.01
CA VAL A 19 2.49 -4.94 0.62
C VAL A 19 1.32 -5.90 0.41
N ASP A 20 1.41 -7.12 0.94
CA ASP A 20 0.36 -8.13 0.77
C ASP A 20 -0.93 -7.73 1.48
N GLU A 21 -0.86 -7.33 2.76
CA GLU A 21 -2.03 -6.85 3.49
C GLU A 21 -2.72 -5.67 2.81
N LYS A 22 -1.94 -4.73 2.26
CA LYS A 22 -2.48 -3.53 1.61
C LYS A 22 -3.09 -3.87 0.25
N ARG A 23 -2.54 -4.86 -0.47
CA ARG A 23 -3.11 -5.39 -1.72
C ARG A 23 -4.43 -6.10 -1.47
N GLU A 24 -4.53 -6.90 -0.41
CA GLU A 24 -5.77 -7.55 0.00
C GLU A 24 -6.85 -6.53 0.38
N LYS A 25 -6.51 -5.54 1.22
CA LYS A 25 -7.41 -4.43 1.56
C LYS A 25 -7.89 -3.69 0.31
N LEU A 26 -7.01 -3.46 -0.66
CA LEU A 26 -7.38 -2.84 -1.93
C LEU A 26 -8.31 -3.73 -2.77
N ARG A 27 -8.09 -5.06 -2.78
CA ARG A 27 -8.97 -6.03 -3.44
C ARG A 27 -10.37 -6.01 -2.80
N HIS A 28 -10.46 -6.09 -1.48
CA HIS A 28 -11.74 -6.01 -0.75
C HIS A 28 -12.48 -4.71 -1.04
N LEU A 29 -11.79 -3.57 -1.04
CA LEU A 29 -12.42 -2.29 -1.39
C LEU A 29 -12.93 -2.26 -2.84
N ARG A 30 -12.21 -2.85 -3.79
CA ARG A 30 -12.67 -2.92 -5.19
C ARG A 30 -13.95 -3.75 -5.33
N PHE A 31 -14.04 -4.88 -4.61
CA PHE A 31 -15.25 -5.70 -4.58
C PHE A 31 -16.39 -5.05 -3.81
N SER A 32 -16.11 -4.41 -2.67
CA SER A 32 -17.11 -3.72 -1.85
C SER A 32 -17.71 -2.48 -2.54
N VAL A 33 -16.97 -1.86 -3.47
CA VAL A 33 -17.48 -0.72 -4.26
C VAL A 33 -18.41 -1.17 -5.39
N ALA A 34 -18.34 -2.42 -5.85
CA ALA A 34 -19.23 -2.94 -6.88
C ALA A 34 -20.68 -3.01 -6.35
N GLY A 35 -21.50 -2.01 -6.70
CA GLY A 35 -22.91 -1.92 -6.31
C GLY A 35 -23.22 -0.94 -5.15
N SER A 36 -22.21 -0.31 -4.54
CA SER A 36 -22.41 0.67 -3.46
C SER A 36 -22.41 2.11 -3.99
N LYS A 37 -23.40 2.91 -3.57
CA LYS A 37 -23.48 4.35 -3.87
C LYS A 37 -22.39 5.17 -3.15
N ASN A 38 -21.80 4.62 -2.09
CA ASN A 38 -20.82 5.30 -1.24
C ASN A 38 -19.43 4.68 -1.42
N ALA A 39 -18.80 4.96 -2.57
CA ALA A 39 -17.46 4.48 -2.85
C ALA A 39 -16.41 5.25 -2.05
N ASN A 40 -15.62 4.57 -1.21
CA ASN A 40 -14.53 5.19 -0.44
C ASN A 40 -13.28 5.42 -1.32
N VAL A 41 -13.44 6.18 -2.41
CA VAL A 41 -12.43 6.37 -3.47
C VAL A 41 -11.13 6.97 -2.94
N LYS A 42 -11.22 7.80 -1.89
CA LYS A 42 -10.05 8.39 -1.22
C LYS A 42 -9.16 7.32 -0.59
N GLN A 43 -9.75 6.30 0.04
CA GLN A 43 -9.02 5.20 0.67
C GLN A 43 -8.33 4.30 -0.36
N VAL A 44 -8.98 4.06 -1.51
CA VAL A 44 -8.34 3.32 -2.62
C VAL A 44 -7.10 4.07 -3.11
N ARG A 45 -7.19 5.39 -3.29
CA ARG A 45 -6.06 6.22 -3.72
C ARG A 45 -4.92 6.22 -2.70
N THR A 46 -5.19 6.24 -1.40
CA THR A 46 -4.15 6.20 -0.38
C THR A 46 -3.47 4.84 -0.34
N LEU A 47 -4.22 3.74 -0.36
CA LEU A 47 -3.68 2.38 -0.35
C LEU A 47 -2.77 2.12 -1.56
N ARG A 48 -3.15 2.58 -2.77
CA ARG A 48 -2.29 2.48 -3.96
C ARG A 48 -0.94 3.17 -3.75
N LYS A 49 -0.95 4.36 -3.15
CA LYS A 49 0.27 5.14 -2.89
C LYS A 49 1.14 4.49 -1.82
N GLU A 50 0.54 3.89 -0.80
CA GLU A 50 1.26 3.16 0.25
C GLU A 50 1.97 1.92 -0.32
N VAL A 51 1.28 1.11 -1.12
CA VAL A 51 1.87 -0.05 -1.81
C VAL A 51 3.02 0.39 -2.72
N ALA A 52 2.83 1.45 -3.51
CA ALA A 52 3.87 1.95 -4.41
C ALA A 52 5.12 2.37 -3.64
N ARG A 53 4.98 3.10 -2.53
CA ARG A 53 6.11 3.53 -1.70
C ARG A 53 6.86 2.35 -1.08
N ALA A 54 6.14 1.34 -0.57
CA ALA A 54 6.77 0.15 -0.01
C ALA A 54 7.58 -0.63 -1.07
N LEU A 55 7.04 -0.77 -2.29
CA LEU A 55 7.76 -1.39 -3.41
C LEU A 55 8.97 -0.56 -3.86
N THR A 56 8.88 0.77 -3.86
CA THR A 56 10.01 1.64 -4.19
C THR A 56 11.15 1.49 -3.18
N GLU A 57 10.86 1.43 -1.88
CA GLU A 57 11.86 1.18 -0.84
C GLU A 57 12.50 -0.20 -0.98
N LEU A 58 11.71 -1.24 -1.28
CA LEU A 58 12.23 -2.58 -1.57
C LEU A 58 13.18 -2.57 -2.77
N SER A 59 12.78 -1.94 -3.88
CA SER A 59 13.61 -1.83 -5.07
C SER A 59 14.89 -1.04 -4.82
N ALA A 60 14.81 0.07 -4.07
CA ALA A 60 15.97 0.90 -3.74
C ALA A 60 16.99 0.10 -2.93
N ARG A 61 16.55 -0.74 -1.98
CA ARG A 61 17.42 -1.62 -1.19
C ARG A 61 18.06 -2.74 -2.02
N VAL A 62 17.38 -3.26 -3.04
CA VAL A 62 17.91 -4.28 -3.94
C VAL A 62 18.95 -3.69 -4.90
N THR A 63 18.73 -2.47 -5.40
CA THR A 63 19.60 -1.82 -6.39
C THR A 63 20.83 -1.14 -5.77
N GLN A 64 20.80 -0.77 -4.49
CA GLN A 64 21.96 -0.19 -3.78
C GLN A 64 22.99 -1.22 -3.30
N LYS A 65 22.77 -2.51 -3.58
CA LYS A 65 23.68 -3.61 -3.28
C LYS A 65 24.46 -4.00 -4.51
#